data_AF-A0A843CGE5-F1
#
_entry.id   AF-A0A843CGE5-F1
#
_cell.length_a   1.000
_cell.length_b   1.000
_cell.length_c   1.000
_cell.angle_alpha   90.00
_cell.angle_beta   90.00
_cell.angle_gamma   90.00
#
_symmetry.space_group_name_H-M   'P 1'
#
loop_
_entity.id
_entity.type
_entity.pdbx_description
1 polymer ?
#
loop_
_entity_poly.entity_id
_entity_poly.type
_entity_poly.pdbx_seq_one_letter_code
_entity_poly.pdbx_strand_id
1 'polypeptide(L)'
;MDDEELKRIDLLVQRRLYKSRNEAIRKMLSSKLSEELSEDEDVHELVDILLKQKKRGKEPLVLRLEKTAVEIVAEGRDRWPT
;
A
#
# COMPACT_ATOMS: atom_id res chain seq x y z
N MET A 1 10.16 -17.93 9.71
CA MET A 1 11.51 -18.17 9.18
C MET A 1 11.57 -19.63 8.80
N ASP A 2 11.55 -19.90 7.50
CA ASP A 2 11.52 -21.27 6.97
C ASP A 2 12.94 -21.77 6.65
N ASP A 3 13.07 -23.08 6.43
CA ASP A 3 14.35 -23.71 6.10
C ASP A 3 14.93 -23.22 4.76
N GLU A 4 14.09 -22.66 3.89
CA GLU A 4 14.50 -22.13 2.59
C GLU A 4 15.14 -20.74 2.72
N GLU A 5 14.58 -19.87 3.56
CA GLU A 5 15.13 -18.57 3.95
C GLU A 5 16.50 -18.73 4.61
N LEU A 6 16.66 -19.72 5.49
CA LEU A 6 17.95 -20.04 6.11
C LEU A 6 19.01 -20.42 5.07
N LYS A 7 18.65 -21.26 4.08
CA LYS A 7 19.56 -21.62 2.98
C LYS A 7 19.94 -20.42 2.12
N ARG A 8 18.99 -19.52 1.85
CA ARG A 8 19.26 -18.28 1.10
C ARG A 8 20.23 -17.37 1.86
N ILE A 9 20.06 -17.22 3.18
CA ILE A 9 20.99 -16.44 4.01
C ILE A 9 22.40 -17.05 3.97
N ASP A 10 22.50 -18.38 4.06
CA ASP A 10 23.79 -19.06 4.00
C ASP A 10 24.50 -18.86 2.65
N LEU A 11 23.75 -18.89 1.54
CA LEU A 11 24.29 -18.57 0.22
C LEU A 11 24.83 -17.12 0.14
N LEU A 12 24.16 -16.17 0.77
CA LEU A 12 24.61 -14.77 0.80
C LEU A 12 25.92 -14.60 1.57
N VAL A 13 26.10 -15.35 2.67
CA VAL A 13 27.36 -15.37 3.42
C VAL A 13 28.46 -16.09 2.64
N GLN A 14 28.17 -17.22 2.01
CA GLN A 14 29.12 -17.97 1.17
C GLN A 14 29.64 -17.14 -0.01
N ARG A 15 28.77 -16.32 -0.61
CA ARG A 15 29.14 -15.38 -1.69
C ARG A 15 29.87 -14.13 -1.20
N ARG A 16 30.20 -14.04 0.09
CA ARG A 16 30.85 -12.90 0.75
C ARG A 16 30.11 -11.57 0.59
N LEU A 17 28.80 -11.62 0.37
CA LEU A 17 27.94 -10.43 0.33
C LEU A 17 27.71 -9.89 1.75
N TYR A 18 27.75 -10.77 2.76
CA TYR A 18 27.71 -10.42 4.18
C TYR A 18 28.78 -11.19 4.94
N LYS A 19 29.32 -10.60 6.01
CA LYS A 19 30.39 -11.20 6.82
C LYS A 19 29.88 -12.29 7.77
N SER A 20 28.59 -12.28 8.09
CA SER A 20 27.97 -13.26 8.97
C SER A 20 26.48 -13.43 8.70
N ARG A 21 25.93 -14.56 9.13
CA ARG A 21 24.49 -14.85 9.08
C ARG A 21 23.67 -13.75 9.78
N ASN A 22 24.15 -13.28 10.94
CA ASN A 22 23.49 -12.20 11.71
C ASN A 22 23.51 -10.85 10.99
N GLU A 23 24.56 -10.54 10.25
CA GLU A 23 24.61 -9.32 9.42
C GLU A 23 23.60 -9.38 8.28
N ALA A 24 23.54 -10.53 7.57
CA ALA A 24 22.56 -10.76 6.51
C ALA A 24 21.12 -10.65 7.02
N ILE A 25 20.81 -11.27 8.16
CA ILE A 25 19.47 -11.20 8.80
C ILE A 25 19.12 -9.76 9.17
N ARG A 26 20.02 -9.02 9.83
CA ARG A 26 19.77 -7.62 10.19
C ARG A 26 19.52 -6.74 8.98
N LYS A 27 20.27 -6.95 7.90
CA LYS A 27 20.08 -6.19 6.65
C LYS A 27 18.75 -6.52 5.98
N MET A 28 18.39 -7.80 5.88
CA MET A 28 17.10 -8.21 5.33
C MET A 28 15.93 -7.65 6.16
N LEU A 29 16.01 -7.70 7.49
CA LEU A 29 15.00 -7.11 8.38
C LEU A 29 14.91 -5.60 8.18
N SER A 30 16.04 -4.89 8.09
CA SER A 30 16.02 -3.44 7.84
C SER A 30 15.43 -3.07 6.48
N SER A 31 15.66 -3.90 5.45
CA SER A 31 15.10 -3.67 4.12
C SER A 31 13.60 -3.94 4.11
N LYS A 32 13.14 -5.08 4.65
CA LYS A 32 11.70 -5.39 4.78
C LYS A 32 10.97 -4.32 5.60
N LEU A 33 11.56 -3.91 6.72
CA LEU A 33 11.00 -2.85 7.56
C LEU A 33 10.98 -1.51 6.84
N SER A 34 11.99 -1.19 6.04
CA SER A 34 11.99 0.02 5.21
C SER A 34 10.96 -0.02 4.09
N GLU A 35 10.71 -1.19 3.50
CA GLU A 35 9.66 -1.40 2.48
C GLU A 35 8.27 -1.25 3.12
N GLU A 36 8.02 -1.95 4.24
CA GLU A 36 6.76 -1.87 4.99
C GLU A 36 6.49 -0.47 5.56
N LEU A 37 7.51 0.23 6.05
CA LEU A 37 7.39 1.62 6.52
C LEU A 37 7.39 2.65 5.37
N SER A 38 7.76 2.27 4.14
CA SER A 38 7.60 3.15 2.98
C SER A 38 6.19 3.12 2.40
N GLU A 39 5.37 2.13 2.78
CA GLU A 39 3.93 2.10 2.47
C GLU A 39 3.13 3.13 3.29
N ASP A 40 3.72 3.73 4.34
CA ASP A 40 3.30 5.04 4.85
C ASP A 40 3.83 6.11 3.87
N GLU A 41 3.38 6.05 2.60
CA GLU A 41 3.61 7.12 1.63
C GLU A 41 3.08 8.43 2.24
N ASP A 42 3.92 9.46 2.24
CA ASP A 42 3.56 10.80 2.73
C ASP A 42 2.43 11.38 1.87
N VAL A 43 1.19 11.09 2.26
CA VAL A 43 -0.03 11.48 1.54
C VAL A 43 -0.23 13.01 1.58
N HIS A 44 0.52 13.74 2.41
CA HIS A 44 0.37 15.19 2.50
C HIS A 44 0.65 15.89 1.18
N GLU A 45 1.72 15.51 0.47
CA GLU A 45 2.06 16.17 -0.79
C GLU A 45 0.97 15.94 -1.85
N LEU A 46 0.45 14.70 -1.91
CA LEU A 46 -0.65 14.35 -2.80
C LEU A 46 -1.93 15.14 -2.47
N VAL A 47 -2.30 15.21 -1.19
CA VAL A 47 -3.47 15.97 -0.73
C VAL A 47 -3.33 17.45 -1.07
N ASP A 48 -2.15 18.04 -0.86
CA ASP A 48 -1.88 19.44 -1.18
C ASP A 48 -2.01 19.73 -2.67
N ILE A 49 -1.52 18.83 -3.53
CA ILE A 49 -1.69 18.94 -4.99
C ILE A 49 -3.18 18.89 -5.36
N LEU A 50 -3.93 17.95 -4.81
CA LEU A 50 -5.37 17.81 -5.07
C LEU A 50 -6.15 19.06 -4.62
N LEU A 51 -5.83 19.59 -3.44
CA LEU A 51 -6.44 20.83 -2.93
C LEU A 51 -6.12 22.04 -3.80
N LYS A 52 -4.89 22.17 -4.30
CA LYS A 52 -4.50 23.24 -5.24
C LYS A 52 -5.28 23.13 -6.56
N GLN A 53 -5.50 21.92 -7.06
CA GLN A 53 -6.32 21.71 -8.27
C GLN A 53 -7.79 22.08 -8.03
N LYS A 54 -8.36 21.70 -6.88
CA LYS A 54 -9.72 22.10 -6.46
C LYS A 54 -9.88 23.62 -6.37
N LYS A 55 -8.92 24.32 -5.76
CA LYS A 55 -8.90 25.80 -5.68
C LYS A 55 -8.83 26.49 -7.05
N ARG A 56 -8.31 25.81 -8.08
CA ARG A 56 -8.25 26.30 -9.46
C ARG A 56 -9.51 25.97 -10.28
N GLY A 57 -10.56 25.45 -9.64
CA GLY A 57 -11.81 25.08 -10.29
C GLY A 57 -11.73 23.77 -11.09
N LYS A 58 -10.69 22.95 -10.87
CA LYS A 58 -10.62 21.59 -11.42
C LYS A 58 -11.18 20.60 -10.42
N GLU A 59 -11.83 19.55 -10.90
CA GLU A 59 -12.35 18.46 -10.07
C GLU A 59 -11.40 17.25 -10.21
N PRO A 60 -10.31 17.17 -9.42
CA PRO A 60 -9.27 16.15 -9.63
C PRO A 60 -9.68 14.74 -9.22
N LEU A 61 -10.75 14.60 -8.44
CA LEU A 61 -11.32 13.32 -8.01
C LEU A 61 -12.79 13.28 -8.42
N VAL A 62 -13.14 12.30 -9.25
CA VAL A 62 -14.52 12.01 -9.62
C VAL A 62 -14.86 10.63 -9.07
N LEU A 63 -15.62 10.60 -7.99
CA LEU A 63 -16.18 9.37 -7.45
C LEU A 63 -17.34 8.94 -8.37
N ARG A 64 -17.13 7.89 -9.15
CA ARG A 64 -18.18 7.27 -9.94
C ARG A 64 -18.76 6.11 -9.13
N LEU A 65 -20.04 6.21 -8.82
CA LEU A 65 -20.77 5.07 -8.27
C LEU A 65 -21.11 4.14 -9.43
N GLU A 66 -20.97 2.84 -9.20
CA GLU A 66 -21.35 1.82 -10.19
C GLU A 66 -22.85 1.83 -10.46
N LYS A 67 -23.64 2.18 -9.44
CA LYS A 67 -25.09 2.27 -9.52
C LYS A 67 -25.54 3.70 -9.70
N THR A 68 -26.52 3.87 -10.58
CA THR A 68 -27.28 5.10 -10.72
C THR A 68 -28.08 5.38 -9.46
N ALA A 69 -28.42 6.65 -9.24
CA ALA A 69 -29.29 7.05 -8.12
C ALA A 69 -30.64 6.30 -8.14
N VAL A 70 -31.14 5.93 -9.32
CA VAL A 70 -32.39 5.18 -9.50
C VAL A 70 -32.26 3.75 -8.96
N GLU A 71 -31.16 3.07 -9.27
CA GLU A 71 -30.90 1.70 -8.79
C GLU A 71 -30.73 1.65 -7.27
N ILE A 72 -30.05 2.65 -6.69
CA ILE A 72 -29.90 2.76 -5.24
C ILE A 72 -31.27 2.95 -4.56
N VAL A 73 -32.15 3.77 -5.13
CA VAL A 73 -33.51 3.98 -4.59
C VAL A 73 -34.38 2.75 -4.73
N ALA A 74 -34.27 2.01 -5.83
CA ALA A 74 -35.00 0.76 -6.04
C ALA A 74 -34.63 -0.29 -4.98
N GLU A 75 -33.34 -0.51 -4.72
CA GLU A 75 -32.86 -1.43 -3.68
C GLU A 75 -33.33 -1.04 -2.27
N GLY A 76 -33.42 0.27 -2.00
CA GLY A 76 -33.95 0.78 -0.74
C GLY A 76 -35.43 0.46 -0.54
N ARG A 77 -36.23 0.51 -1.61
CA ARG A 77 -37.67 0.17 -1.57
C ARG A 77 -37.91 -1.33 -1.43
N ASP A 78 -37.08 -2.16 -2.05
CA ASP A 78 -37.17 -3.62 -1.91
C ASP A 78 -36.81 -4.09 -0.49
N ARG A 79 -35.92 -3.36 0.21
CA ARG A 79 -35.55 -3.66 1.61
C ARG A 79 -36.63 -3.29 2.64
N TRP A 80 -37.42 -2.26 2.37
CA TRP A 80 -38.58 -1.89 3.19
C TRP A 80 -39.80 -1.73 2.29
N PRO A 81 -40.48 -2.84 1.98
CA PRO A 81 -41.76 -2.77 1.30
C PRO A 81 -42.72 -2.07 2.27
N THR A 82 -43.10 -0.84 1.89
CA THR A 82 -44.10 -0.05 2.60
C THR A 82 -45.49 -0.50 2.18
#